data_AF-A0A838EWH6-F1
#
_entry.id   AF-A0A838EWH6-F1
#
_cell.length_a   1.000
_cell.length_b   1.000
_cell.length_c   1.000
_cell.angle_alpha   90.00
_cell.angle_beta   90.00
_cell.angle_gamma   90.00
#
_symmetry.space_group_name_H-M   'P 1'
#
loop_
_entity.id
_entity.type
_entity.pdbx_description
1 polymer ?
#
loop_
_entity_poly.entity_id
_entity_poly.type
_entity_poly.pdbx_seq_one_letter_code
_entity_poly.pdbx_strand_id
1 'polypeptide(L)'
;MKTDFETLKALSSYTINHLKQAEMIEFAADSRADLIEALATEYGVSFATDENIKEQAIEEVEEKFGEDIPGDITETEMFNHARKEIIKSFNGENIGGLYLMESLHNIAIRVKNFLLSNELVEDVFSSDEEIIDFVIDKIRGFAPKRN
;
A
#
# COMPACT_ATOMS: atom_id res chain seq x y z
N MET A 1 2.74 -13.30 -7.58
CA MET A 1 3.05 -11.96 -8.10
C MET A 1 3.79 -11.27 -6.97
N LYS A 2 5.02 -10.82 -7.18
CA LYS A 2 5.79 -10.13 -6.13
C LYS A 2 5.37 -8.67 -6.17
N THR A 3 4.80 -8.16 -5.09
CA THR A 3 4.51 -6.72 -4.95
C THR A 3 5.69 -5.98 -4.34
N ASP A 4 5.85 -4.72 -4.73
CA ASP A 4 6.95 -3.81 -4.40
C ASP A 4 6.47 -2.35 -4.44
N PHE A 5 7.39 -1.39 -4.25
CA PHE A 5 7.04 0.03 -4.29
C PHE A 5 6.49 0.51 -5.65
N GLU A 6 6.91 -0.11 -6.76
CA GLU A 6 6.37 0.19 -8.09
C GLU A 6 4.90 -0.26 -8.21
N THR A 7 4.52 -1.32 -7.49
CA THR A 7 3.12 -1.72 -7.34
C THR A 7 2.30 -0.65 -6.61
N LEU A 8 2.86 0.01 -5.59
CA LEU A 8 2.20 1.13 -4.89
C LEU A 8 2.08 2.35 -5.81
N LYS A 9 3.11 2.68 -6.60
CA LYS A 9 3.00 3.73 -7.64
C LYS A 9 1.93 3.42 -8.67
N ALA A 10 1.78 2.17 -9.07
CA ALA A 10 0.72 1.74 -9.96
C ALA A 10 -0.67 1.94 -9.34
N LEU A 11 -0.85 1.63 -8.06
CA LEU A 11 -2.08 1.92 -7.31
C LEU A 11 -2.32 3.43 -7.22
N SER A 12 -1.32 4.23 -6.86
CA SER A 12 -1.41 5.69 -6.81
C SER A 12 -1.82 6.31 -8.13
N SER A 13 -1.17 5.89 -9.22
CA SER A 13 -1.54 6.34 -10.56
C SER A 13 -2.98 5.93 -10.90
N TYR A 14 -3.37 4.69 -10.59
CA TYR A 14 -4.73 4.22 -10.79
C TYR A 14 -5.75 5.08 -10.03
N THR A 15 -5.54 5.33 -8.74
CA THR A 15 -6.42 6.15 -7.91
C THR A 15 -6.51 7.60 -8.41
N ILE A 16 -5.37 8.27 -8.62
CA ILE A 16 -5.31 9.67 -9.06
C ILE A 16 -5.98 9.84 -10.44
N ASN A 17 -5.75 8.91 -11.37
CA ASN A 17 -6.37 8.99 -12.69
C ASN A 17 -7.89 8.88 -12.61
N HIS A 18 -8.41 8.00 -11.75
CA HIS A 18 -9.86 7.85 -11.60
C HIS A 18 -10.47 9.05 -10.88
N LEU A 19 -9.83 9.59 -9.85
CA LEU A 19 -10.27 10.82 -9.18
C LEU A 19 -10.32 12.00 -10.16
N LYS A 20 -9.30 12.13 -11.01
CA LYS A 20 -9.25 13.16 -12.06
C LYS A 20 -10.33 12.96 -13.12
N GLN A 21 -10.54 11.74 -13.59
CA GLN A 21 -11.56 11.40 -14.60
C GLN A 21 -12.99 11.62 -14.07
N ALA A 22 -13.20 11.44 -12.77
CA ALA A 22 -14.45 11.72 -12.10
C ALA A 22 -14.61 13.19 -11.71
N GLU A 23 -13.68 14.07 -12.11
CA GLU A 23 -13.69 15.50 -11.83
C GLU A 23 -13.71 15.82 -10.31
N MET A 24 -13.17 14.92 -9.48
CA MET A 24 -13.16 15.09 -8.03
C MET A 24 -11.97 15.93 -7.53
N ILE A 25 -10.89 15.97 -8.32
CA ILE A 25 -9.65 16.72 -8.00
C ILE A 25 -9.08 17.42 -9.23
N GLU A 26 -8.40 18.55 -9.02
CA GLU A 26 -7.58 19.26 -10.01
C GLU A 26 -6.09 19.24 -9.61
N PHE A 27 -5.21 19.16 -10.61
CA PHE A 27 -3.76 19.26 -10.44
C PHE A 27 -3.10 19.52 -11.81
N ALA A 28 -1.99 20.26 -11.81
CA ALA A 28 -1.19 20.53 -13.00
C ALA A 28 -0.67 19.23 -13.66
N ALA A 29 -0.69 19.18 -14.99
CA ALA A 29 -0.17 18.02 -15.73
C ALA A 29 1.31 17.70 -15.37
N ASP A 30 2.09 18.74 -15.11
CA ASP A 30 3.52 18.62 -14.78
C ASP A 30 3.75 18.09 -13.36
N SER A 31 2.81 18.29 -12.41
CA SER A 31 2.92 17.77 -11.04
C SER A 31 2.45 16.32 -10.90
N ARG A 32 1.90 15.73 -11.96
CA ARG A 32 1.30 14.39 -11.92
C ARG A 32 2.25 13.30 -11.42
N ALA A 33 3.51 13.32 -11.87
CA ALA A 33 4.49 12.31 -11.47
C ALA A 33 4.79 12.41 -9.97
N ASP A 34 5.03 13.62 -9.47
CA ASP A 34 5.32 13.90 -8.08
C ASP A 34 4.11 13.58 -7.17
N LEU A 35 2.89 13.89 -7.62
CA LEU A 35 1.67 13.56 -6.89
C LEU A 35 1.47 12.03 -6.77
N ILE A 36 1.78 11.28 -7.83
CA ILE A 36 1.74 9.81 -7.81
C ILE A 36 2.75 9.24 -6.80
N GLU A 37 3.96 9.79 -6.78
CA GLU A 37 5.02 9.36 -5.87
C GLU A 37 4.72 9.71 -4.41
N ALA A 38 4.19 10.91 -4.16
CA ALA A 38 3.74 11.34 -2.85
C ALA A 38 2.60 10.43 -2.33
N LEU A 39 1.61 10.12 -3.16
CA LEU A 39 0.53 9.21 -2.77
C LEU A 39 1.05 7.77 -2.57
N ALA A 40 2.03 7.32 -3.35
CA ALA A 40 2.63 5.99 -3.18
C ALA A 40 3.34 5.87 -1.82
N THR A 41 3.97 6.96 -1.37
CA THR A 41 4.58 7.06 -0.04
C THR A 41 3.52 6.96 1.06
N GLU A 42 2.39 7.68 0.93
CA GLU A 42 1.27 7.54 1.87
C GLU A 42 0.69 6.12 1.89
N TYR A 43 0.53 5.50 0.71
CA TYR A 43 0.10 4.11 0.63
C TYR A 43 1.10 3.13 1.26
N GLY A 44 2.40 3.42 1.23
CA GLY A 44 3.42 2.61 1.90
C GLY A 44 3.28 2.57 3.43
N VAL A 45 2.53 3.49 4.03
CA VAL A 45 2.20 3.46 5.47
C VAL A 45 1.02 2.53 5.76
N SER A 46 0.13 2.35 4.77
CA SER A 46 -1.13 1.61 4.91
C SER A 46 -1.10 0.21 4.31
N PHE A 47 -0.16 -0.05 3.40
CA PHE A 47 -0.02 -1.32 2.69
C PHE A 47 1.39 -1.89 2.87
N ALA A 48 1.46 -3.17 3.20
CA ALA A 48 2.70 -3.94 3.13
C ALA A 48 2.79 -4.67 1.79
N THR A 49 3.95 -4.57 1.15
CA THR A 49 4.28 -5.33 -0.06
C THR A 49 4.92 -6.67 0.28
N ASP A 50 4.99 -7.61 -0.68
CA ASP A 50 5.76 -8.84 -0.52
C ASP A 50 7.24 -8.58 -0.22
N GLU A 51 7.79 -7.49 -0.76
CA GLU A 51 9.16 -7.04 -0.49
C GLU A 51 9.31 -6.58 0.96
N ASN A 52 8.42 -5.73 1.47
CA ASN A 52 8.45 -5.30 2.87
C ASN A 52 8.30 -6.49 3.83
N ILE A 53 7.38 -7.40 3.54
CA ILE A 53 7.19 -8.60 4.36
C ILE A 53 8.43 -9.50 4.34
N LYS A 54 9.10 -9.61 3.18
CA LYS A 54 10.34 -10.38 3.07
C LYS A 54 11.44 -9.74 3.91
N GLU A 55 11.64 -8.44 3.80
CA GLU A 55 12.65 -7.69 4.57
C GLU A 55 12.39 -7.82 6.07
N GLN A 56 11.16 -7.56 6.50
CA GLN A 56 10.76 -7.70 7.91
C GLN A 56 10.92 -9.14 8.42
N ALA A 57 10.63 -10.17 7.60
CA ALA A 57 10.83 -11.56 7.99
C ALA A 57 12.32 -11.92 8.14
N ILE A 58 13.21 -11.33 7.35
CA ILE A 58 14.66 -11.49 7.50
C ILE A 58 15.11 -10.84 8.81
N GLU A 59 14.72 -9.59 9.05
CA GLU A 59 15.03 -8.85 10.27
C GLU A 59 14.55 -9.61 11.53
N GLU A 60 13.30 -10.11 11.53
CA GLU A 60 12.75 -10.84 12.68
C GLU A 60 13.50 -12.15 12.96
N VAL A 61 13.97 -12.84 11.91
CA VAL A 61 14.77 -14.06 12.07
C VAL A 61 16.16 -13.72 12.61
N GLU A 62 16.82 -12.70 12.06
CA GLU A 62 18.13 -12.23 12.51
C GLU A 62 18.09 -11.76 13.98
N GLU A 63 17.07 -10.99 14.38
CA GLU A 63 16.92 -10.50 15.75
C GLU A 63 16.66 -11.63 16.77
N LYS A 64 15.84 -12.62 16.41
CA LYS A 64 15.44 -13.69 17.34
C LYS A 64 16.49 -14.78 17.49
N PHE A 65 17.28 -15.03 16.46
CA PHE A 65 18.14 -16.20 16.40
C PHE A 65 19.63 -15.88 16.21
N GLY A 66 19.99 -14.68 15.75
CA GLY A 66 21.38 -14.33 15.50
C GLY A 66 22.08 -15.39 14.61
N GLU A 67 23.23 -15.89 15.04
CA GLU A 67 23.91 -17.04 14.42
C GLU A 67 23.47 -18.41 14.97
N ASP A 68 22.68 -18.44 16.07
CA ASP A 68 22.29 -19.66 16.79
C ASP A 68 20.93 -20.17 16.30
N ILE A 69 20.96 -20.82 15.15
CA ILE A 69 19.80 -21.50 14.58
C ILE A 69 19.61 -22.85 15.29
N PRO A 70 18.44 -23.12 15.90
CA PRO A 70 18.16 -24.42 16.51
C PRO A 70 18.34 -25.55 15.50
N GLY A 71 19.17 -26.55 15.82
CA GLY A 71 19.61 -27.59 14.86
C GLY A 71 18.50 -28.45 14.24
N ASP A 72 17.26 -28.37 14.74
CA ASP A 72 16.11 -29.11 14.23
C ASP A 72 15.21 -28.28 13.28
N ILE A 73 15.54 -27.00 13.02
CA ILE A 73 14.78 -26.11 12.13
C ILE A 73 15.72 -25.47 11.11
N THR A 74 15.35 -25.47 9.84
CA THR A 74 16.14 -24.81 8.79
C THR A 74 15.87 -23.30 8.70
N GLU A 75 16.85 -22.51 8.26
CA GLU A 75 16.69 -21.07 7.95
C GLU A 75 15.45 -20.77 7.09
N THR A 76 15.22 -21.64 6.10
CA THR A 76 14.08 -21.52 5.18
C THR A 76 12.74 -21.71 5.90
N GLU A 77 12.66 -22.65 6.85
CA GLU A 77 11.45 -22.85 7.65
C GLU A 77 11.20 -21.69 8.61
N MET A 78 12.26 -21.15 9.22
CA MET A 78 12.16 -19.98 10.11
C MET A 78 11.69 -18.74 9.36
N PHE A 79 12.28 -18.46 8.19
CA PHE A 79 11.84 -17.37 7.33
C PHE A 79 10.36 -17.54 6.91
N ASN A 80 9.96 -18.74 6.50
CA ASN A 80 8.58 -19.00 6.10
C ASN A 80 7.61 -18.90 7.29
N HIS A 81 8.04 -19.25 8.49
CA HIS A 81 7.26 -19.07 9.71
C HIS A 81 7.09 -17.59 10.05
N ALA A 82 8.19 -16.81 10.12
CA ALA A 82 8.15 -15.36 10.36
C ALA A 82 7.25 -14.64 9.36
N ARG A 83 7.41 -14.92 8.05
CA ARG A 83 6.55 -14.39 6.99
C ARG A 83 5.06 -14.64 7.24
N LYS A 84 4.69 -15.86 7.67
CA LYS A 84 3.30 -16.20 7.99
C LYS A 84 2.78 -15.43 9.21
N GLU A 85 3.60 -15.26 10.23
CA GLU A 85 3.21 -14.49 11.43
C GLU A 85 3.02 -13.01 11.12
N ILE A 86 3.90 -12.41 10.31
CA ILE A 86 3.76 -11.03 9.82
C ILE A 86 2.44 -10.87 9.05
N ILE A 87 2.16 -11.75 8.08
CA ILE A 87 0.90 -11.69 7.31
C ILE A 87 -0.33 -11.82 8.21
N LYS A 88 -0.28 -12.69 9.23
CA LYS A 88 -1.39 -12.84 10.20
C LYS A 88 -1.63 -11.57 11.01
N SER A 89 -0.59 -10.81 11.31
CA SER A 89 -0.71 -9.53 12.03
C SER A 89 -1.58 -8.51 11.27
N PHE A 90 -1.64 -8.64 9.94
CA PHE A 90 -2.49 -7.86 9.03
C PHE A 90 -3.86 -8.50 8.76
N ASN A 91 -4.30 -9.44 9.59
CA ASN A 91 -5.52 -10.25 9.39
C ASN A 91 -5.55 -11.04 8.07
N GLY A 92 -4.43 -11.13 7.34
CA GLY A 92 -4.32 -11.79 6.04
C GLY A 92 -5.08 -11.09 4.90
N GLU A 93 -5.71 -9.94 5.13
CA GLU A 93 -6.42 -9.21 4.09
C GLU A 93 -5.42 -8.61 3.09
N ASN A 94 -5.63 -8.88 1.80
CA ASN A 94 -4.84 -8.28 0.74
C ASN A 94 -5.70 -7.94 -0.48
N ILE A 95 -5.27 -6.92 -1.20
CA ILE A 95 -5.88 -6.46 -2.45
C ILE A 95 -4.78 -6.43 -3.50
N GLY A 96 -4.92 -7.25 -4.55
CA GLY A 96 -3.89 -7.34 -5.58
C GLY A 96 -2.51 -7.74 -5.05
N GLY A 97 -2.43 -8.47 -3.93
CA GLY A 97 -1.15 -8.83 -3.29
C GLY A 97 -0.52 -7.72 -2.43
N LEU A 98 -1.20 -6.60 -2.22
CA LEU A 98 -0.86 -5.60 -1.22
C LEU A 98 -1.62 -5.92 0.07
N TYR A 99 -0.90 -6.13 1.18
CA TYR A 99 -1.49 -6.51 2.46
C TYR A 99 -1.95 -5.27 3.22
N LEU A 100 -3.15 -5.30 3.78
CA LEU A 100 -3.76 -4.15 4.45
C LEU A 100 -3.25 -4.07 5.90
N MET A 101 -2.49 -3.01 6.23
CA MET A 101 -2.00 -2.78 7.60
C MET A 101 -3.04 -2.11 8.50
N GLU A 102 -4.11 -1.56 7.90
CA GLU A 102 -5.26 -0.97 8.57
C GLU A 102 -6.53 -1.22 7.75
N SER A 103 -7.70 -0.91 8.32
CA SER A 103 -8.97 -1.10 7.61
C SER A 103 -9.01 -0.25 6.33
N LEU A 104 -9.61 -0.79 5.25
CA LEU A 104 -9.73 -0.08 3.98
C LEU A 104 -10.39 1.30 4.10
N HIS A 105 -11.31 1.47 5.05
CA HIS A 105 -11.92 2.75 5.36
C HIS A 105 -10.90 3.77 5.92
N ASN A 106 -10.01 3.34 6.82
CA ASN A 106 -8.93 4.21 7.32
C ASN A 106 -7.94 4.58 6.23
N ILE A 107 -7.63 3.64 5.33
CA ILE A 107 -6.79 3.92 4.15
C ILE A 107 -7.45 5.01 3.29
N ALA A 108 -8.76 4.91 3.04
CA ALA A 108 -9.48 5.91 2.28
C ALA A 108 -9.54 7.28 2.99
N ILE A 109 -9.67 7.31 4.32
CA ILE A 109 -9.54 8.53 5.12
C ILE A 109 -8.14 9.15 4.96
N ARG A 110 -7.07 8.34 4.97
CA ARG A 110 -5.70 8.81 4.73
C ARG A 110 -5.56 9.44 3.36
N VAL A 111 -6.07 8.78 2.31
CA VAL A 111 -6.05 9.32 0.94
C VAL A 111 -6.82 10.64 0.88
N LYS A 112 -8.02 10.70 1.47
CA LYS A 112 -8.80 11.93 1.52
C LYS A 112 -8.05 13.06 2.23
N ASN A 113 -7.46 12.80 3.39
CA ASN A 113 -6.66 13.78 4.12
C ASN A 113 -5.44 14.22 3.30
N PHE A 114 -4.78 13.30 2.59
CA PHE A 114 -3.70 13.59 1.67
C PHE A 114 -4.17 14.53 0.55
N LEU A 115 -5.30 14.25 -0.11
CA LEU A 115 -5.84 15.10 -1.18
C LEU A 115 -6.18 16.52 -0.68
N LEU A 116 -6.68 16.65 0.55
CA LEU A 116 -7.04 17.94 1.14
C LEU A 116 -5.84 18.75 1.66
N SER A 117 -4.66 18.14 1.80
CA SER A 117 -3.48 18.78 2.42
C SER A 117 -2.24 18.83 1.54
N ASN A 118 -2.17 18.03 0.48
CA ASN A 118 -1.03 17.98 -0.42
C ASN A 118 -1.04 19.19 -1.37
N GLU A 119 0.06 19.93 -1.39
CA GLU A 119 0.21 21.15 -2.20
C GLU A 119 0.18 20.93 -3.72
N LEU A 120 0.37 19.69 -4.18
CA LEU A 120 0.31 19.35 -5.61
C LEU A 120 -1.14 19.15 -6.10
N VAL A 121 -2.11 19.09 -5.18
CA VAL A 121 -3.55 19.11 -5.47
C VAL A 121 -4.02 20.55 -5.42
N GLU A 122 -4.53 21.06 -6.54
CA GLU A 122 -4.96 22.45 -6.66
C GLU A 122 -6.33 22.67 -6.02
N ASP A 123 -7.28 21.79 -6.34
CA ASP A 123 -8.66 21.85 -5.85
C ASP A 123 -9.24 20.45 -5.63
N VAL A 124 -10.16 20.36 -4.67
CA VAL A 124 -10.96 19.15 -4.37
C VAL A 124 -12.44 19.54 -4.43
N PHE A 125 -13.21 18.90 -5.31
CA PHE A 125 -14.59 19.28 -5.63
C PHE A 125 -15.67 18.38 -5.05
N SER A 126 -15.28 17.34 -4.29
CA SER A 126 -16.20 16.36 -3.72
C SER A 126 -16.21 16.42 -2.19
N SER A 127 -17.29 15.93 -1.59
CA SER A 127 -17.37 15.81 -0.13
C SER A 127 -16.45 14.71 0.41
N ASP A 128 -16.09 14.80 1.69
CA ASP A 128 -15.27 13.79 2.39
C ASP A 128 -15.83 12.37 2.22
N GLU A 129 -17.14 12.19 2.38
CA GLU A 129 -17.81 10.88 2.28
C GLU A 129 -17.72 10.32 0.84
N GLU A 130 -17.97 11.15 -0.17
CA GLU A 130 -17.87 10.74 -1.58
C GLU A 130 -16.44 10.33 -1.95
N ILE A 131 -15.43 11.07 -1.49
CA ILE A 131 -14.02 10.72 -1.73
C ILE A 131 -13.68 9.39 -1.07
N ILE A 132 -14.09 9.20 0.19
CA ILE A 132 -13.82 7.97 0.93
C ILE A 132 -14.44 6.77 0.20
N ASP A 133 -15.73 6.83 -0.13
CA ASP A 133 -16.43 5.73 -0.80
C ASP A 133 -15.85 5.45 -2.19
N PHE A 134 -15.51 6.50 -2.94
CA PHE A 134 -14.87 6.36 -4.25
C PHE A 134 -13.51 5.68 -4.14
N VAL A 135 -12.67 6.10 -3.21
CA VAL A 135 -11.33 5.52 -3.01
C VAL A 135 -11.45 4.05 -2.59
N ILE A 136 -12.39 3.70 -1.72
CA ILE A 136 -12.66 2.31 -1.33
C ILE A 136 -13.01 1.45 -2.56
N ASP A 137 -13.92 1.93 -3.42
CA ASP A 137 -14.31 1.24 -4.65
C ASP A 137 -13.11 1.05 -5.59
N LYS A 138 -12.30 2.09 -5.80
CA LYS A 138 -11.14 2.02 -6.69
C LYS A 138 -10.05 1.10 -6.16
N ILE A 139 -9.72 1.17 -4.88
CA ILE A 139 -8.73 0.25 -4.30
C ILE A 139 -9.20 -1.21 -4.48
N ARG A 140 -10.47 -1.52 -4.20
CA ARG A 140 -11.01 -2.89 -4.40
C ARG A 140 -10.95 -3.36 -5.86
N GLY A 141 -11.16 -2.44 -6.81
CA GLY A 141 -11.08 -2.74 -8.24
C GLY A 141 -9.65 -2.83 -8.79
N PHE A 142 -8.64 -2.50 -7.99
CA PHE A 142 -7.25 -2.51 -8.43
C PHE A 142 -6.72 -3.94 -8.61
N ALA A 143 -6.23 -4.22 -9.82
CA ALA A 143 -5.52 -5.44 -10.14
C ALA A 143 -4.17 -5.06 -10.79
N PRO A 144 -3.03 -5.30 -10.11
CA PRO A 144 -1.72 -5.10 -10.72
C PRO A 144 -1.63 -5.95 -11.99
N LYS A 145 -1.07 -5.38 -13.07
CA LYS A 145 -0.90 -6.13 -14.31
C LYS A 145 -0.10 -7.40 -14.02
N ARG A 146 -0.67 -8.56 -14.37
CA ARG A 146 0.05 -9.83 -14.45
C ARG A 146 1.08 -9.68 -15.57
N ASN A 147 2.34 -9.42 -15.22
CA ASN A 147 3.45 -9.72 -16.12
C ASN A 147 3.63 -11.24 -16.23
#